data_AF-A0A1J5A8L7-F1
#
_entry.id   AF-A0A1J5A8L7-F1
#
_cell.length_a   1.000
_cell.length_b   1.000
_cell.length_c   1.000
_cell.angle_alpha   90.00
_cell.angle_beta   90.00
_cell.angle_gamma   90.00
#
_symmetry.space_group_name_H-M   'P 1'
#
loop_
_entity.id
_entity.type
_entity.pdbx_description
1 polymer ?
#
loop_
_entity_poly.entity_id
_entity_poly.type
_entity_poly.pdbx_seq_one_letter_code
_entity_poly.pdbx_strand_id
1 'polypeptide(L)'
;MALQTVTLRLPDLIYRQIERSARRMRRSVEDELVVVVSSALPTLEDLPADIVDDLAQLAYLTDAELWQAARSALSRRDSERMQALLLKRQCEELSTAEEREAKRLAYRSDRTMLVRAQAAVLLKDRGHDISSLRPTLAAA
;
A
#
# COMPACT_ATOMS: atom_id res chain seq x y z
N MET A 1 3.52 -18.46 -14.10
CA MET A 1 3.32 -17.06 -14.52
C MET A 1 3.74 -16.95 -15.98
N ALA A 2 2.96 -16.26 -16.82
CA ALA A 2 3.32 -16.06 -18.22
C ALA A 2 4.28 -14.87 -18.32
N LEU A 3 5.46 -15.09 -18.90
CA LEU A 3 6.42 -14.03 -19.23
C LEU A 3 6.10 -13.53 -20.64
N GLN A 4 5.96 -12.22 -20.79
CA GLN A 4 5.76 -11.56 -22.07
C GLN A 4 6.99 -10.72 -22.39
N THR A 5 7.58 -10.94 -23.57
CA THR A 5 8.74 -10.18 -24.03
C THR A 5 8.26 -8.99 -24.85
N VAL A 6 8.68 -7.79 -24.46
CA VAL A 6 8.35 -6.54 -25.16
C VAL A 6 9.64 -5.87 -25.61
N THR A 7 9.75 -5.57 -26.91
CA THR A 7 10.87 -4.76 -27.44
C THR A 7 10.50 -3.29 -27.36
N LEU A 8 11.27 -2.53 -26.58
CA LEU A 8 11.04 -1.10 -26.35
C LEU A 8 12.11 -0.27 -27.05
N ARG A 9 11.69 0.84 -27.69
CA ARG A 9 12.61 1.86 -28.18
C ARG A 9 12.64 3.00 -27.18
N LEU A 10 13.71 3.07 -26.38
CA LEU A 10 13.89 4.09 -25.35
C LEU A 10 14.72 5.25 -25.89
N PRO A 11 14.42 6.51 -25.53
CA PRO A 11 15.35 7.62 -25.73
C PRO A 11 16.69 7.35 -25.04
N ASP A 12 17.80 7.67 -25.71
CA ASP A 12 19.17 7.40 -25.22
C ASP A 12 19.42 7.88 -23.78
N LEU A 13 18.82 9.02 -23.43
CA LEU A 13 18.94 9.61 -22.10
C LEU A 13 18.38 8.67 -21.02
N ILE A 14 17.21 8.08 -21.26
CA ILE A 14 16.52 7.17 -20.34
C ILE A 14 17.29 5.85 -20.25
N TYR A 15 17.71 5.31 -21.39
CA TYR A 15 18.51 4.08 -21.43
C TYR A 15 19.80 4.23 -20.59
N ARG A 16 20.55 5.33 -20.77
CA ARG A 16 21.76 5.60 -19.98
C ARG A 16 21.50 5.81 -18.49
N GLN A 17 20.32 6.30 -18.11
CA GLN A 17 19.95 6.45 -16.71
C GLN A 17 19.69 5.10 -16.06
N ILE A 18 18.97 4.21 -16.75
CA ILE A 18 18.71 2.84 -16.30
C ILE A 18 20.02 2.05 -16.25
N GLU A 19 20.87 2.16 -17.26
CA GLU A 19 22.18 1.49 -17.28
C GLU A 19 23.07 1.91 -16.09
N ARG A 20 23.13 3.21 -15.79
CA ARG A 20 23.85 3.72 -14.61
C ARG A 20 23.27 3.18 -13.31
N SER A 21 21.96 3.05 -13.22
CA SER A 21 21.29 2.48 -12.05
C SER A 21 21.60 0.98 -11.90
N ALA A 22 21.46 0.22 -12.98
CA ALA A 22 21.75 -1.21 -13.04
C ALA A 22 23.19 -1.52 -12.62
N ARG A 23 24.17 -0.74 -13.10
CA ARG A 23 25.58 -0.86 -12.72
C ARG A 23 25.81 -0.61 -11.22
N ARG A 24 25.15 0.42 -10.65
CA ARG A 24 25.24 0.71 -9.20
C ARG A 24 24.66 -0.43 -8.37
N MET A 25 23.57 -1.01 -8.83
CA MET A 25 22.86 -2.10 -8.16
C MET A 25 23.39 -3.50 -8.53
N ARG A 26 24.44 -3.59 -9.36
CA ARG A 26 25.02 -4.84 -9.88
C ARG A 26 23.99 -5.81 -10.47
N ARG A 27 22.99 -5.27 -11.18
CA ARG A 27 21.95 -6.04 -11.85
C ARG A 27 21.93 -5.77 -13.35
N SER A 28 21.18 -6.59 -14.08
CA SER A 28 20.99 -6.36 -15.51
C SER A 28 20.13 -5.11 -15.76
N VAL A 29 20.25 -4.54 -16.96
CA VAL A 29 19.42 -3.40 -17.38
C VAL A 29 17.94 -3.80 -17.45
N GLU A 30 17.67 -5.07 -17.80
CA GLU A 30 16.33 -5.64 -17.81
C GLU A 30 15.72 -5.69 -16.41
N ASP A 31 16.44 -6.23 -15.41
CA ASP A 31 15.95 -6.30 -14.03
C ASP A 31 15.73 -4.91 -13.42
N GLU A 32 16.60 -3.95 -13.75
CA GLU A 32 16.44 -2.56 -13.36
C GLU A 32 15.19 -1.95 -14.00
N LEU A 33 14.99 -2.17 -15.29
CA LEU A 33 13.84 -1.67 -16.03
C LEU A 33 12.53 -2.25 -15.47
N VAL A 34 12.49 -3.55 -15.15
CA VAL A 34 11.33 -4.19 -14.52
C VAL A 34 11.01 -3.50 -13.20
N VAL A 35 11.99 -3.26 -12.32
CA VAL A 35 11.75 -2.58 -11.03
C VAL A 35 11.29 -1.13 -11.21
N VAL A 36 11.89 -0.39 -12.14
CA VAL A 36 11.48 1.00 -12.42
C VAL A 36 10.05 1.03 -12.94
N VAL A 37 9.72 0.16 -13.90
CA VAL A 37 8.36 0.04 -14.46
C VAL A 37 7.37 -0.41 -13.40
N SER A 38 7.69 -1.42 -12.59
CA SER A 38 6.83 -1.89 -11.48
C SER A 38 6.65 -0.84 -10.38
N SER A 39 7.60 0.08 -10.19
CA SER A 39 7.47 1.18 -9.22
C SER A 39 6.66 2.37 -9.76
N ALA A 40 6.69 2.57 -11.08
CA ALA A 40 6.00 3.66 -11.77
C ALA A 40 4.58 3.29 -12.20
N LEU A 41 4.32 2.00 -12.41
CA LEU A 41 2.97 1.47 -12.51
C LEU A 41 2.46 1.29 -11.08
N PRO A 42 1.54 2.13 -10.58
CA PRO A 42 0.83 1.76 -9.37
C PRO A 42 0.15 0.43 -9.70
N THR A 43 0.45 -0.63 -8.95
CA THR A 43 -0.38 -1.84 -8.96
C THR A 43 -1.73 -1.48 -8.35
N LEU A 44 -2.57 -0.79 -9.13
CA LEU A 44 -4.00 -0.71 -8.90
C LEU A 44 -4.67 -2.07 -9.17
N GLU A 45 -3.94 -3.05 -9.69
CA GLU A 45 -4.46 -4.38 -10.06
C GLU A 45 -4.59 -5.38 -8.89
N ASP A 46 -4.06 -5.11 -7.70
CA ASP A 46 -4.12 -6.08 -6.58
C ASP A 46 -4.90 -5.58 -5.36
N LEU A 47 -5.86 -4.67 -5.55
CA LEU A 47 -6.93 -4.56 -4.56
C LEU A 47 -7.95 -5.63 -4.90
N PRO A 48 -8.14 -6.67 -4.07
CA PRO A 48 -9.16 -7.68 -4.36
C PRO A 48 -10.51 -6.98 -4.50
N ALA A 49 -11.33 -7.48 -5.43
CA ALA A 49 -12.52 -6.76 -5.92
C ALA A 49 -13.48 -6.37 -4.78
N ASP A 50 -13.49 -7.15 -3.69
CA ASP A 50 -14.21 -6.85 -2.46
C ASP A 50 -13.81 -5.50 -1.85
N ILE A 51 -12.53 -5.13 -1.86
CA ILE A 51 -12.08 -3.84 -1.36
C ILE A 51 -12.47 -2.71 -2.31
N VAL A 52 -12.38 -2.91 -3.62
CA VAL A 52 -12.77 -1.87 -4.59
C VAL A 52 -14.26 -1.54 -4.45
N ASP A 53 -15.10 -2.57 -4.36
CA ASP A 53 -16.53 -2.42 -4.15
C ASP A 53 -16.83 -1.75 -2.81
N ASP A 54 -16.19 -2.19 -1.72
CA ASP A 54 -16.31 -1.57 -0.39
C ASP A 54 -15.96 -0.07 -0.41
N LEU A 55 -14.89 0.30 -1.12
CA LEU A 55 -14.46 1.70 -1.23
C LEU A 55 -15.41 2.54 -2.09
N ALA A 56 -15.98 1.96 -3.15
CA ALA A 56 -16.98 2.64 -3.98
C ALA A 56 -18.24 2.98 -3.17
N GLN A 57 -18.63 2.12 -2.22
CA GLN A 57 -19.79 2.37 -1.35
C GLN A 57 -19.60 3.59 -0.44
N LEU A 58 -18.35 3.98 -0.13
CA LEU A 58 -18.08 5.18 0.68
C LEU A 58 -18.64 6.45 0.03
N ALA A 59 -18.76 6.50 -1.30
CA ALA A 59 -19.31 7.66 -2.01
C ALA A 59 -20.75 7.97 -1.61
N TYR A 60 -21.52 6.97 -1.17
CA TYR A 60 -22.93 7.10 -0.77
C TYR A 60 -23.12 7.46 0.71
N LEU A 61 -22.04 7.49 1.50
CA LEU A 61 -22.11 7.83 2.92
C LEU A 61 -22.34 9.31 3.15
N THR A 62 -22.98 9.63 4.28
CA THR A 62 -23.10 10.99 4.79
C THR A 62 -21.76 11.53 5.27
N ASP A 63 -21.65 12.85 5.42
CA ASP A 63 -20.41 13.47 5.91
C ASP A 63 -20.00 12.97 7.31
N ALA A 64 -20.97 12.74 8.19
CA ALA A 64 -20.72 12.21 9.54
C ALA A 64 -20.12 10.79 9.48
N GLU A 65 -20.65 9.94 8.62
CA GLU A 65 -20.16 8.57 8.41
C GLU A 65 -18.77 8.58 7.75
N LEU A 66 -18.52 9.48 6.79
CA LEU A 66 -17.20 9.67 6.20
C LEU A 66 -16.17 10.15 7.24
N TRP A 67 -16.55 11.05 8.14
CA TRP A 67 -15.69 11.47 9.24
C TRP A 67 -15.34 10.31 10.19
N GLN A 68 -16.31 9.44 10.48
CA GLN A 68 -16.08 8.22 11.25
C GLN A 68 -15.15 7.25 10.52
N ALA A 69 -15.37 7.03 9.22
CA ALA A 69 -14.53 6.17 8.39
C ALA A 69 -13.09 6.71 8.28
N ALA A 70 -12.91 8.02 8.10
CA ALA A 70 -11.62 8.69 8.03
C ALA A 70 -10.81 8.60 9.34
N ARG A 71 -11.51 8.54 10.48
CA ARG A 71 -10.92 8.39 11.82
C ARG A 71 -10.84 6.95 12.29
N SER A 72 -11.26 5.99 11.47
CA SER A 72 -11.17 4.57 11.82
C SER A 72 -9.72 4.17 12.12
N ALA A 73 -9.56 3.17 12.97
CA ALA A 73 -8.25 2.64 13.33
C ALA A 73 -8.37 1.12 13.52
N LEU A 74 -7.25 0.43 13.32
CA LEU A 74 -7.17 -0.98 13.66
C LEU A 74 -7.43 -1.14 15.15
N SER A 75 -8.16 -2.19 15.56
CA SER A 75 -8.49 -2.38 16.97
C SER A 75 -7.21 -2.46 17.81
N ARG A 76 -7.25 -1.98 19.06
CA ARG A 76 -6.07 -2.00 19.95
C ARG A 76 -5.47 -3.41 20.05
N ARG A 77 -6.33 -4.42 20.21
CA ARG A 77 -5.92 -5.82 20.28
C ARG A 77 -5.20 -6.31 19.03
N ASP A 78 -5.69 -5.94 17.85
CA ASP A 78 -5.09 -6.32 16.56
C ASP A 78 -3.74 -5.61 16.35
N SER A 79 -3.65 -4.34 16.75
CA SER A 79 -2.40 -3.56 16.69
C SER A 79 -1.33 -4.13 17.63
N GLU A 80 -1.69 -4.44 18.88
CA GLU A 80 -0.81 -5.10 19.85
C GLU A 80 -0.36 -6.48 19.35
N ARG A 81 -1.27 -7.27 18.78
CA ARG A 81 -0.95 -8.58 18.24
C ARG A 81 -0.02 -8.49 17.03
N MET A 82 -0.23 -7.52 16.15
CA MET A 82 0.65 -7.26 15.01
C MET A 82 2.07 -6.91 15.49
N GLN A 83 2.18 -6.00 16.48
CA GLN A 83 3.48 -5.64 17.06
C GLN A 83 4.18 -6.86 17.69
N ALA A 84 3.46 -7.69 18.45
CA ALA A 84 4.02 -8.89 19.04
C ALA A 84 4.56 -9.87 17.97
N LEU A 85 3.84 -10.07 16.87
CA LEU A 85 4.28 -10.93 15.76
C LEU A 85 5.50 -10.36 15.01
N LEU A 86 5.56 -9.04 14.84
CA LEU A 86 6.71 -8.36 14.24
C LEU A 86 7.96 -8.49 15.11
N LEU A 87 7.83 -8.27 16.43
CA LEU A 87 8.91 -8.47 17.39
C LEU A 87 9.37 -9.92 17.41
N LYS A 88 8.43 -10.87 17.43
CA LYS A 88 8.75 -12.30 17.38
C LYS A 88 9.55 -12.66 16.12
N ARG A 89 9.11 -12.21 14.94
CA ARG A 89 9.81 -12.45 13.66
C ARG A 89 11.26 -11.95 13.64
N GLN A 90 11.58 -10.92 14.42
CA GLN A 90 12.95 -10.41 14.55
C GLN A 90 13.85 -11.31 15.40
N CYS A 91 13.27 -12.05 16.36
CA CYS A 91 13.99 -12.90 17.30
C CYS A 91 14.01 -14.37 16.87
N GLU A 92 12.91 -14.85 16.27
CA GLU A 92 12.69 -16.25 15.92
C GLU A 92 11.78 -16.38 14.69
N GLU A 93 11.84 -17.53 14.01
CA GLU A 93 10.92 -17.81 12.90
C GLU A 93 9.48 -17.93 13.39
N LEU A 94 8.55 -17.39 12.61
CA LEU A 94 7.12 -17.52 12.89
C LEU A 94 6.65 -18.93 12.51
N SER A 95 5.80 -19.52 13.34
CA SER A 95 5.08 -20.73 12.95
C SER A 95 4.14 -20.45 11.78
N THR A 96 3.77 -21.49 11.04
CA THR A 96 2.82 -21.36 9.91
C THR A 96 1.46 -20.78 10.32
N ALA A 97 1.06 -20.94 11.58
CA ALA A 97 -0.16 -20.33 12.12
C ALA A 97 0.02 -18.83 12.37
N GLU A 98 1.16 -18.43 12.93
CA GLU A 98 1.53 -17.03 13.19
C GLU A 98 1.74 -16.25 11.89
N GLU A 99 2.31 -16.87 10.85
CA GLU A 99 2.42 -16.25 9.54
C GLU A 99 1.06 -15.96 8.90
N ARG A 100 0.11 -16.91 9.00
CA ARG A 100 -1.26 -16.70 8.53
C ARG A 100 -1.95 -15.58 9.32
N GLU A 101 -1.73 -15.54 10.63
CA GLU A 101 -2.25 -14.48 11.48
C GLU A 101 -1.67 -13.10 11.11
N ALA A 102 -0.36 -13.01 10.89
CA ALA A 102 0.32 -11.79 10.47
C ALA A 102 -0.23 -11.30 9.12
N LYS A 103 -0.40 -12.20 8.13
CA LYS A 103 -1.00 -11.86 6.83
C LYS A 103 -2.43 -11.32 6.99
N ARG A 104 -3.26 -11.94 7.83
CA ARG A 104 -4.63 -11.48 8.10
C ARG A 104 -4.65 -10.11 8.77
N LEU A 105 -3.75 -9.86 9.73
CA LEU A 105 -3.66 -8.57 10.41
C LEU A 105 -3.16 -7.48 9.45
N ALA A 106 -2.23 -7.81 8.55
CA ALA A 106 -1.73 -6.89 7.53
C ALA A 106 -2.84 -6.48 6.58
N TYR A 107 -3.58 -7.46 6.05
CA TYR A 107 -4.76 -7.21 5.23
C TYR A 107 -5.79 -6.28 5.89
N ARG A 108 -6.08 -6.50 7.18
CA ARG A 108 -7.02 -5.64 7.93
C ARG A 108 -6.47 -4.23 8.15
N SER A 109 -5.16 -4.10 8.38
CA SER A 109 -4.47 -2.82 8.51
C SER A 109 -4.56 -2.04 7.20
N ASP A 110 -4.23 -2.67 6.07
CA ASP A 110 -4.24 -2.08 4.74
C ASP A 110 -5.65 -1.63 4.34
N ARG A 111 -6.66 -2.50 4.52
CA ARG A 111 -8.07 -2.14 4.32
C ARG A 111 -8.49 -0.94 5.15
N THR A 112 -8.08 -0.88 6.43
CA THR A 112 -8.38 0.27 7.29
C THR A 112 -7.73 1.54 6.77
N MET A 113 -6.46 1.49 6.34
CA MET A 113 -5.75 2.64 5.77
C MET A 113 -6.43 3.16 4.51
N LEU A 114 -6.86 2.25 3.62
CA LEU A 114 -7.52 2.60 2.36
C LEU A 114 -8.89 3.25 2.58
N VAL A 115 -9.71 2.69 3.48
CA VAL A 115 -10.99 3.30 3.86
C VAL A 115 -10.79 4.70 4.41
N ARG A 116 -9.78 4.91 5.26
CA ARG A 116 -9.47 6.24 5.80
C ARG A 116 -9.07 7.23 4.72
N ALA A 117 -8.19 6.81 3.82
CA ALA A 117 -7.70 7.64 2.73
C ALA A 117 -8.84 8.04 1.79
N GLN A 118 -9.66 7.08 1.35
CA GLN A 118 -10.79 7.33 0.47
C GLN A 118 -11.83 8.24 1.14
N ALA A 119 -12.15 8.02 2.42
CA ALA A 119 -13.07 8.89 3.14
C ALA A 119 -12.53 10.33 3.28
N ALA A 120 -11.23 10.50 3.50
CA ALA A 120 -10.60 11.81 3.53
C ALA A 120 -10.64 12.53 2.17
N VAL A 121 -10.43 11.80 1.07
CA VAL A 121 -10.58 12.33 -0.30
C VAL A 121 -12.01 12.82 -0.53
N LEU A 122 -13.01 11.98 -0.24
CA LEU A 122 -14.42 12.33 -0.40
C LEU A 122 -14.83 13.54 0.44
N LEU A 123 -14.36 13.64 1.69
CA LEU A 123 -14.61 14.81 2.54
C LEU A 123 -14.00 16.08 1.94
N LYS A 124 -12.77 15.99 1.44
CA LYS A 124 -12.10 17.12 0.77
C LYS A 124 -12.85 17.56 -0.48
N ASP A 125 -13.32 16.62 -1.29
CA ASP A 125 -14.10 16.90 -2.50
C ASP A 125 -15.45 17.56 -2.18
N ARG A 126 -16.02 17.25 -1.00
CA ARG A 126 -17.22 17.91 -0.45
C ARG A 126 -16.92 19.25 0.23
N GLY A 127 -15.69 19.73 0.21
CA GLY A 127 -15.28 21.04 0.74
C GLY A 127 -14.95 21.06 2.23
N HIS A 128 -14.81 19.91 2.89
CA HIS A 128 -14.40 19.84 4.29
C HIS A 128 -12.89 20.04 4.46
N ASP A 129 -12.50 20.70 5.56
CA ASP A 129 -11.09 20.79 5.96
C ASP A 129 -10.63 19.50 6.67
N ILE A 130 -9.87 18.69 5.93
CA ILE A 130 -9.33 17.41 6.40
C ILE A 130 -8.01 17.55 7.16
N SER A 131 -7.56 18.76 7.51
CA SER A 131 -6.30 18.98 8.25
C SER A 131 -6.26 18.26 9.59
N SER A 132 -7.43 18.05 10.22
CA SER A 132 -7.58 17.28 11.48
C SER A 132 -7.36 15.77 11.33
N LEU A 133 -7.33 15.24 10.10
CA LEU A 133 -7.09 13.82 9.81
C LEU A 133 -5.61 13.49 9.58
N ARG A 134 -4.74 14.51 9.53
CA ARG A 134 -3.30 14.29 9.34
C ARG A 134 -2.79 13.39 10.47
N PRO A 135 -2.24 12.20 10.15
CA PRO A 135 -1.56 11.42 11.15
C PRO A 135 -0.31 12.21 11.57
N THR A 136 -0.14 12.42 12.87
CA THR A 136 1.18 12.71 13.42
C THR A 136 2.05 11.53 13.03
N LEU A 137 2.90 11.70 12.00
CA LEU A 137 4.03 10.83 11.75
C LEU A 137 4.92 10.96 12.98
N ALA A 138 4.62 10.18 14.03
CA ALA A 138 5.52 9.99 15.14
C ALA A 138 6.79 9.38 14.54
N ALA A 139 7.85 10.17 14.63
CA ALA A 139 9.19 9.88 14.15
C ALA A 139 9.61 8.46 14.52
N ALA A 140 10.15 7.76 13.52
CA ALA A 140 11.04 6.63 13.71
C ALA A 140 12.38 7.11 14.27
#